data_AF-O45045-F1
#
_entry.id   AF-O45045-F1
#
_cell.length_a   1.000
_cell.length_b   1.000
_cell.length_c   1.000
_cell.angle_alpha   90.00
_cell.angle_beta   90.00
_cell.angle_gamma   90.00
#
_symmetry.space_group_name_H-M   'P 1'
#
loop_
_entity.id
_entity.type
_entity.pdbx_description
1 polymer ?
#
loop_
_entity_poly.entity_id
_entity_poly.type
_entity_poly.pdbx_seq_one_letter_code
_entity_poly.pdbx_strand_id
1 'polypeptide(L)'
;VTAAHCAVNYVFATSTIVAAVGTATRNSGGTTYAVSRFVLHEQYSELTLEHDIALAAVSQDIVFSAGVATVPVAPAGYIVPTNAEALVSGFGVISHGGAASSKLLAAKVKVVNHTTCILSYLKNNVVITPGMLCVRHQPCKDACQGDSGGPLVIITLNRVVSSGEGCEVKFPGSTPMFQILRQWIKN
;
A
#
# COMPACT_ATOMS: atom_id res chain seq x y z
N VAL A 1 6.98 -6.82 1.00
CA VAL A 1 5.54 -7.04 0.73
C VAL A 1 5.13 -6.06 -0.36
N THR A 2 4.32 -6.47 -1.32
CA THR A 2 3.73 -5.64 -2.38
C THR A 2 2.39 -6.26 -2.81
N ALA A 3 1.71 -5.69 -3.80
CA ALA A 3 0.53 -6.28 -4.43
C ALA A 3 0.92 -7.38 -5.43
N ALA A 4 0.08 -8.38 -5.63
CA ALA A 4 0.33 -9.47 -6.58
C ALA A 4 0.24 -8.98 -8.03
N HIS A 5 -0.69 -8.08 -8.36
CA HIS A 5 -0.81 -7.50 -9.70
C HIS A 5 0.44 -6.68 -10.10
N CYS A 6 1.20 -6.15 -9.13
CA CYS A 6 2.49 -5.51 -9.39
C CYS A 6 3.63 -6.49 -9.67
N ALA A 7 3.48 -7.77 -9.28
CA ALA A 7 4.53 -8.77 -9.30
C ALA A 7 4.32 -9.88 -10.35
N VAL A 8 3.06 -10.16 -10.72
CA VAL A 8 2.67 -11.31 -11.56
C VAL A 8 3.43 -11.37 -12.90
N ASN A 9 3.58 -10.22 -13.57
CA ASN A 9 4.28 -10.11 -14.85
C ASN A 9 5.82 -10.19 -14.75
N TYR A 10 6.38 -10.24 -13.53
CA TYR A 10 7.83 -10.24 -13.27
C TYR A 10 8.34 -11.51 -12.57
N VAL A 11 7.48 -12.50 -12.31
CA VAL A 11 7.85 -13.76 -11.64
C VAL A 11 9.01 -14.48 -12.36
N PHE A 12 9.05 -14.41 -13.69
CA PHE A 12 10.11 -15.00 -14.54
C PHE A 12 11.16 -13.99 -15.02
N ALA A 13 11.08 -12.73 -14.60
CA ALA A 13 11.90 -11.62 -15.10
C ALA A 13 12.50 -10.75 -13.97
N THR A 14 12.73 -11.36 -12.80
CA THR A 14 13.19 -10.70 -11.56
C THR A 14 14.50 -9.92 -11.72
N SER A 15 15.37 -10.32 -12.66
CA SER A 15 16.63 -9.65 -12.99
C SER A 15 16.49 -8.19 -13.45
N THR A 16 15.29 -7.78 -13.84
CA THR A 16 14.98 -6.38 -14.22
C THR A 16 14.45 -5.53 -13.07
N ILE A 17 14.22 -6.12 -11.88
CA ILE A 17 13.53 -5.48 -10.76
C ILE A 17 14.43 -5.31 -9.54
N VAL A 18 14.38 -4.11 -8.95
CA VAL A 18 15.08 -3.76 -7.71
C VAL A 18 14.11 -3.21 -6.68
N ALA A 19 14.35 -3.52 -5.40
CA ALA A 19 13.73 -2.84 -4.26
C ALA A 19 14.64 -1.68 -3.81
N ALA A 20 14.13 -0.46 -3.86
CA ALA A 20 14.82 0.73 -3.35
C ALA A 20 14.35 1.06 -1.92
N VAL A 21 15.28 1.34 -1.02
CA VAL A 21 15.01 1.71 0.38
C VAL A 21 15.82 2.93 0.80
N GLY A 22 15.39 3.65 1.84
CA GLY A 22 16.15 4.76 2.42
C GLY A 22 16.14 6.04 1.59
N THR A 23 15.13 6.26 0.75
CA THR A 23 14.97 7.50 -0.02
C THR A 23 13.52 8.00 -0.03
N ALA A 24 13.37 9.32 0.03
CA ALA A 24 12.13 10.05 -0.22
C ALA A 24 12.11 10.74 -1.61
N THR A 25 13.06 10.41 -2.50
CA THR A 25 13.12 10.92 -3.87
C THR A 25 13.07 9.76 -4.85
N ARG A 26 12.23 9.87 -5.87
CA ARG A 26 12.07 8.83 -6.89
C ARG A 26 13.37 8.71 -7.70
N ASN A 27 13.77 7.48 -7.99
CA ASN A 27 14.94 7.13 -8.83
C ASN A 27 16.28 7.75 -8.38
N SER A 28 16.42 8.18 -7.12
CA SER A 28 17.66 8.80 -6.62
C SER A 28 17.79 8.70 -5.09
N GLY A 29 19.04 8.58 -4.62
CA GLY A 29 19.34 8.35 -3.20
C GLY A 29 18.94 6.95 -2.71
N GLY A 30 19.22 6.67 -1.43
CA GLY A 30 18.95 5.37 -0.82
C GLY A 30 19.86 4.25 -1.33
N THR A 31 19.41 3.00 -1.14
CA THR A 31 20.12 1.79 -1.57
C THR A 31 19.16 0.88 -2.32
N THR A 32 19.63 0.26 -3.42
CA THR A 32 18.86 -0.71 -4.20
C THR A 32 19.34 -2.13 -3.94
N TYR A 33 18.38 -3.06 -3.88
CA TYR A 33 18.60 -4.49 -3.71
C TYR A 33 17.90 -5.22 -4.87
N ALA A 34 18.61 -6.09 -5.59
CA ALA A 34 17.99 -6.87 -6.67
C ALA A 34 16.95 -7.85 -6.09
N VAL A 35 15.79 -7.95 -6.74
CA VAL A 35 14.77 -8.94 -6.36
C VAL A 35 15.24 -10.31 -6.85
N SER A 36 15.34 -11.29 -5.95
CA SER A 36 15.72 -12.67 -6.26
C SER A 36 14.51 -13.50 -6.67
N ARG A 37 13.39 -13.35 -5.96
CA ARG A 37 12.15 -14.11 -6.19
C ARG A 37 10.91 -13.29 -5.85
N PHE A 38 9.90 -13.35 -6.72
CA PHE A 38 8.53 -13.02 -6.34
C PHE A 38 7.80 -14.27 -5.87
N VAL A 39 6.97 -14.10 -4.85
CA VAL A 39 6.09 -15.13 -4.32
C VAL A 39 4.70 -14.50 -4.23
N LEU A 40 3.80 -14.92 -5.11
CA LEU A 40 2.40 -14.49 -5.09
C LEU A 40 1.63 -15.37 -4.10
N HIS A 41 0.55 -14.84 -3.51
CA HIS A 41 -0.40 -15.69 -2.80
C HIS A 41 -1.04 -16.70 -3.78
N GLU A 42 -1.12 -17.95 -3.37
CA GLU A 42 -1.57 -19.10 -4.17
C GLU A 42 -3.03 -18.99 -4.63
N GLN A 43 -3.81 -18.12 -3.97
CA GLN A 43 -5.21 -17.85 -4.26
C GLN A 43 -5.41 -16.51 -4.99
N TYR A 44 -4.33 -15.85 -5.45
CA TYR A 44 -4.43 -14.60 -6.21
C TYR A 44 -5.24 -14.78 -7.49
N SER A 45 -6.24 -13.92 -7.67
CA SER A 45 -7.10 -13.88 -8.84
C SER A 45 -6.99 -12.52 -9.52
N GLU A 46 -6.39 -12.48 -10.71
CA GLU A 46 -6.28 -11.25 -11.52
C GLU A 46 -7.64 -10.72 -11.98
N LEU A 47 -8.65 -11.59 -12.12
CA LEU A 47 -10.01 -11.21 -12.51
C LEU A 47 -10.77 -10.48 -11.40
N THR A 48 -10.56 -10.86 -10.13
CA THR A 48 -11.31 -10.33 -8.98
C THR A 48 -10.47 -9.46 -8.05
N LEU A 49 -9.15 -9.39 -8.28
CA LEU A 49 -8.14 -8.85 -7.36
C LEU A 49 -8.22 -9.46 -5.95
N GLU A 50 -8.81 -10.64 -5.82
CA GLU A 50 -8.83 -11.35 -4.55
C GLU A 50 -7.42 -11.90 -4.25
N HIS A 51 -7.04 -11.87 -2.97
CA HIS A 51 -5.69 -12.24 -2.51
C HIS A 51 -4.55 -11.46 -3.23
N ASP A 52 -4.78 -10.19 -3.60
CA ASP A 52 -3.79 -9.30 -4.24
C ASP A 52 -2.62 -8.91 -3.30
N ILE A 53 -1.74 -9.87 -3.04
CA ILE A 53 -0.58 -9.73 -2.16
C ILE A 53 0.57 -10.62 -2.62
N ALA A 54 1.78 -10.08 -2.55
CA ALA A 54 3.01 -10.79 -2.87
C ALA A 54 4.18 -10.42 -1.94
N LEU A 55 5.13 -11.34 -1.84
CA LEU A 55 6.45 -11.11 -1.28
C LEU A 55 7.46 -10.94 -2.42
N ALA A 56 8.30 -9.91 -2.30
CA ALA A 56 9.51 -9.76 -3.09
C ALA A 56 10.68 -10.10 -2.16
N ALA A 57 11.31 -11.25 -2.38
CA ALA A 57 12.56 -11.59 -1.73
C ALA A 57 13.68 -10.86 -2.46
N VAL A 58 14.57 -10.22 -1.69
CA VAL A 58 15.80 -9.60 -2.21
C VAL A 58 16.94 -10.61 -2.24
N SER A 59 17.99 -10.33 -3.00
CA SER A 59 19.16 -11.20 -3.13
C SER A 59 20.15 -11.11 -1.96
N GLN A 60 20.03 -10.09 -1.11
CA GLN A 60 20.89 -9.82 0.04
C GLN A 60 20.06 -9.19 1.16
N ASP A 61 20.48 -9.36 2.42
CA ASP A 61 19.81 -8.78 3.58
C ASP A 61 19.84 -7.24 3.54
N ILE A 62 18.71 -6.63 3.89
CA ILE A 62 18.57 -5.17 3.91
C ILE A 62 19.26 -4.61 5.16
N VAL A 63 20.26 -3.76 4.96
CA VAL A 63 20.95 -3.05 6.05
C VAL A 63 20.02 -1.97 6.62
N PHE A 64 19.64 -2.11 7.90
CA PHE A 64 18.85 -1.11 8.61
C PHE A 64 19.67 0.13 8.99
N SER A 65 18.99 1.27 9.06
CA SER A 65 19.57 2.57 9.41
C SER A 65 18.48 3.52 9.91
N ALA A 66 18.84 4.75 10.29
CA ALA A 66 17.86 5.79 10.62
C ALA A 66 16.82 6.06 9.50
N GLY A 67 17.15 5.76 8.24
CA GLY A 67 16.24 5.88 7.09
C GLY A 67 15.64 4.56 6.59
N VAL A 68 15.97 3.41 7.21
CA VAL A 68 15.55 2.07 6.74
C VAL A 68 15.16 1.19 7.93
N ALA A 69 13.86 0.94 8.08
CA ALA A 69 13.28 0.13 9.15
C ALA A 69 12.09 -0.70 8.66
N THR A 70 11.71 -1.73 9.41
CA THR A 70 10.53 -2.58 9.14
C THR A 70 9.24 -1.95 9.66
N VAL A 71 8.15 -2.04 8.90
CA VAL A 71 6.79 -1.73 9.40
C VAL A 71 6.19 -2.99 10.04
N PRO A 72 5.71 -2.94 11.31
CA PRO A 72 5.03 -4.06 11.93
C PRO A 72 3.75 -4.44 11.19
N VAL A 73 3.65 -5.72 10.85
CA VAL A 73 2.44 -6.31 10.28
C VAL A 73 1.54 -6.76 11.45
N ALA A 74 0.29 -6.29 11.50
CA ALA A 74 -0.71 -6.57 12.55
C ALA A 74 -0.92 -8.08 12.92
N PRO A 75 -1.67 -8.44 13.98
CA PRO A 75 -2.00 -9.86 14.22
C PRO A 75 -2.93 -10.45 13.14
N ALA A 76 -2.94 -11.78 12.99
CA ALA A 76 -3.93 -12.46 12.13
C ALA A 76 -5.34 -12.27 12.73
N GLY A 77 -6.37 -12.14 11.88
CA GLY A 77 -7.73 -11.83 12.33
C GLY A 77 -7.92 -10.42 12.92
N TYR A 78 -6.91 -9.54 12.85
CA TYR A 78 -7.07 -8.15 13.29
C TYR A 78 -8.03 -7.38 12.39
N ILE A 79 -9.21 -7.06 12.91
CA ILE A 79 -10.19 -6.20 12.25
C ILE A 79 -9.83 -4.75 12.52
N VAL A 80 -9.54 -3.99 11.47
CA VAL A 80 -9.25 -2.55 11.60
C VAL A 80 -10.55 -1.80 11.90
N PRO A 81 -10.63 -0.98 12.96
CA PRO A 81 -11.87 -0.27 13.29
C PRO A 81 -12.32 0.70 12.19
N THR A 82 -13.63 0.80 11.97
CA THR A 82 -14.21 1.85 11.09
C THR A 82 -13.85 3.23 11.64
N ASN A 83 -13.54 4.18 10.74
CA ASN A 83 -13.00 5.51 11.01
C ASN A 83 -11.62 5.56 11.68
N ALA A 84 -10.91 4.45 11.86
CA ALA A 84 -9.50 4.48 12.23
C ALA A 84 -8.70 5.33 11.23
N GLU A 85 -7.84 6.23 11.71
CA GLU A 85 -6.97 7.02 10.85
C GLU A 85 -5.79 6.17 10.37
N ALA A 86 -5.38 6.38 9.13
CA ALA A 86 -4.25 5.69 8.52
C ALA A 86 -3.48 6.64 7.58
N LEU A 87 -2.25 6.28 7.27
CA LEU A 87 -1.42 6.91 6.24
C LEU A 87 -1.25 5.94 5.07
N VAL A 88 -1.46 6.43 3.86
CA VAL A 88 -0.94 5.84 2.62
C VAL A 88 0.22 6.70 2.15
N SER A 89 1.28 6.08 1.61
CA SER A 89 2.44 6.81 1.09
C SER A 89 2.97 6.19 -0.19
N GLY A 90 3.39 7.02 -1.15
CA GLY A 90 3.89 6.53 -2.44
C GLY A 90 4.42 7.63 -3.36
N PHE A 91 4.70 7.24 -4.59
CA PHE A 91 5.28 8.07 -5.65
C PHE A 91 4.39 8.11 -6.91
N GLY A 92 3.12 7.70 -6.80
CA GLY A 92 2.15 7.65 -7.90
C GLY A 92 1.82 9.00 -8.53
N VAL A 93 0.93 8.98 -9.52
CA VAL A 93 0.48 10.20 -10.21
C VAL A 93 -0.28 11.11 -9.25
N ILE A 94 0.00 12.42 -9.30
CA ILE A 94 -0.63 13.40 -8.38
C ILE A 94 -1.97 13.94 -8.90
N SER A 95 -2.34 13.54 -10.12
CA SER A 95 -3.60 13.87 -10.79
C SER A 95 -3.90 12.83 -11.87
N HIS A 96 -5.17 12.70 -12.27
CA HIS A 96 -5.58 11.80 -13.35
C HIS A 96 -4.88 12.17 -14.66
N GLY A 97 -4.19 11.19 -15.29
CA GLY A 97 -3.36 11.42 -16.49
C GLY A 97 -2.09 12.25 -16.25
N GLY A 98 -1.79 12.60 -15.00
CA GLY A 98 -0.63 13.41 -14.62
C GLY A 98 0.67 12.64 -14.50
N ALA A 99 1.75 13.36 -14.22
CA ALA A 99 3.06 12.76 -13.92
C ALA A 99 3.09 12.16 -12.50
N ALA A 100 3.84 11.06 -12.35
CA ALA A 100 4.13 10.43 -11.07
C ALA A 100 5.19 11.22 -10.27
N SER A 101 4.98 11.36 -8.96
CA SER A 101 5.73 12.28 -8.11
C SER A 101 7.23 11.97 -8.07
N SER A 102 8.07 13.01 -8.10
CA SER A 102 9.52 12.90 -7.88
C SER A 102 9.89 12.80 -6.39
N LYS A 103 8.95 13.07 -5.49
CA LYS A 103 9.12 13.00 -4.02
C LYS A 103 8.08 12.09 -3.40
N LEU A 104 8.44 11.43 -2.30
CA LEU A 104 7.51 10.60 -1.54
C LEU A 104 6.41 11.49 -0.97
N LEU A 105 5.16 11.15 -1.26
CA LEU A 105 3.99 11.82 -0.72
C LEU A 105 3.28 10.92 0.27
N ALA A 106 2.54 11.52 1.21
CA ALA A 106 1.71 10.81 2.17
C ALA A 106 0.33 11.44 2.28
N ALA A 107 -0.68 10.61 2.54
CA ALA A 107 -2.08 10.97 2.54
C ALA A 107 -2.78 10.34 3.77
N LYS A 108 -3.34 11.18 4.65
CA LYS A 108 -4.15 10.73 5.79
C LYS A 108 -5.55 10.29 5.35
N VAL A 109 -5.83 9.01 5.47
CA VAL A 109 -7.13 8.39 5.14
C VAL A 109 -7.83 7.87 6.40
N LYS A 110 -9.11 7.54 6.28
CA LYS A 110 -9.91 6.89 7.34
C LYS A 110 -10.52 5.61 6.80
N VAL A 111 -10.52 4.56 7.62
CA VAL A 111 -11.16 3.27 7.28
C VAL A 111 -12.67 3.43 7.10
N VAL A 112 -13.19 2.84 6.04
CA VAL A 112 -14.62 2.79 5.71
C VAL A 112 -15.19 1.46 6.17
N ASN A 113 -16.44 1.46 6.64
CA ASN A 113 -17.15 0.24 6.98
C ASN A 113 -17.30 -0.66 5.73
N HIS A 114 -16.99 -1.95 5.87
CA HIS A 114 -16.96 -2.90 4.75
C HIS A 114 -18.31 -3.01 4.02
N THR A 115 -19.42 -3.12 4.75
CA THR A 115 -20.78 -3.12 4.18
C THR A 115 -21.09 -1.83 3.42
N THR A 116 -20.74 -0.67 3.98
CA THR A 116 -20.88 0.63 3.28
C THR A 116 -20.04 0.68 2.00
N CYS A 117 -18.86 0.07 2.00
CA CYS A 117 -18.01 -0.03 0.82
C CYS A 117 -18.65 -0.90 -0.27
N ILE A 118 -19.07 -2.14 0.06
CA ILE A 118 -19.78 -3.03 -0.86
C ILE A 118 -20.94 -2.28 -1.53
N LEU A 119 -21.84 -1.69 -0.74
CA LEU A 119 -23.04 -0.99 -1.25
C LEU A 119 -22.71 0.20 -2.17
N SER A 120 -21.55 0.83 -1.97
CA SER A 120 -21.09 1.94 -2.83
C SER A 120 -20.60 1.46 -4.19
N TYR A 121 -20.02 0.25 -4.25
CA TYR A 121 -19.41 -0.32 -5.46
C TYR A 121 -20.32 -1.26 -6.27
N LEU A 122 -21.40 -1.79 -5.67
CA LEU A 122 -22.43 -2.54 -6.40
C LEU A 122 -22.95 -1.80 -7.63
N LYS A 123 -23.09 -0.46 -7.56
CA LYS A 123 -23.54 0.39 -8.67
C LYS A 123 -22.61 0.38 -9.89
N ASN A 124 -21.35 0.01 -9.69
CA ASN A 124 -20.32 -0.04 -10.73
C ASN A 124 -19.96 -1.50 -11.11
N ASN A 125 -20.74 -2.49 -10.65
CA ASN A 125 -20.47 -3.93 -10.81
C ASN A 125 -19.10 -4.38 -10.27
N VAL A 126 -18.54 -3.69 -9.26
CA VAL A 126 -17.28 -4.07 -8.61
C VAL A 126 -17.58 -4.85 -7.34
N VAL A 127 -17.02 -6.06 -7.23
CA VAL A 127 -17.22 -6.98 -6.10
C VAL A 127 -16.14 -6.76 -5.04
N ILE A 128 -16.55 -6.46 -3.81
CA ILE A 128 -15.62 -6.21 -2.69
C ILE A 128 -15.61 -7.44 -1.79
N THR A 129 -14.50 -8.18 -1.78
CA THR A 129 -14.41 -9.43 -1.01
C THR A 129 -14.03 -9.17 0.46
N PRO A 130 -14.24 -10.14 1.38
CA PRO A 130 -13.93 -9.97 2.80
C PRO A 130 -12.46 -9.67 3.11
N GLY A 131 -11.53 -10.02 2.21
CA GLY A 131 -10.10 -9.70 2.36
C GLY A 131 -9.73 -8.25 2.04
N MET A 132 -10.65 -7.47 1.47
CA MET A 132 -10.41 -6.10 1.02
C MET A 132 -10.72 -5.08 2.13
N LEU A 133 -9.80 -4.15 2.39
CA LEU A 133 -10.07 -3.00 3.26
C LEU A 133 -10.34 -1.75 2.41
N CYS A 134 -11.42 -1.05 2.73
CA CYS A 134 -11.75 0.21 2.10
C CYS A 134 -11.36 1.39 3.00
N VAL A 135 -10.83 2.44 2.40
CA VAL A 135 -10.47 3.69 3.06
C VAL A 135 -11.02 4.88 2.26
N ARG A 136 -11.13 6.04 2.90
CA ARG A 136 -11.49 7.31 2.27
C ARG A 136 -10.54 8.39 2.72
N HIS A 137 -10.07 9.23 1.80
CA HIS A 137 -9.29 10.39 2.17
C HIS A 137 -10.21 11.51 2.66
N GLN A 138 -9.78 12.23 3.70
CA GLN A 138 -10.40 13.49 4.11
C GLN A 138 -9.33 14.59 4.10
N PRO A 139 -9.24 15.40 3.00
CA PRO A 139 -10.06 15.29 1.78
C PRO A 139 -9.37 15.51 0.41
N CYS A 140 -9.97 14.94 -0.63
CA CYS A 140 -9.62 15.08 -2.06
C CYS A 140 -8.17 14.75 -2.47
N LYS A 141 -7.58 13.69 -1.88
CA LYS A 141 -6.38 13.06 -2.41
C LYS A 141 -6.54 11.55 -2.37
N ASP A 142 -6.85 10.99 -3.52
CA ASP A 142 -6.89 9.54 -3.73
C ASP A 142 -5.45 8.99 -3.86
N ALA A 143 -5.23 7.70 -3.64
CA ALA A 143 -4.03 7.07 -4.20
C ALA A 143 -4.25 6.88 -5.70
N CYS A 144 -3.17 6.89 -6.47
CA CYS A 144 -3.25 6.99 -7.91
C CYS A 144 -2.36 5.96 -8.59
N GLN A 145 -2.38 5.91 -9.92
CA GLN A 145 -1.54 4.95 -10.65
C GLN A 145 -0.06 5.11 -10.25
N GLY A 146 0.54 4.00 -9.82
CA GLY A 146 1.90 3.94 -9.28
C GLY A 146 2.02 3.83 -7.76
N ASP A 147 0.92 3.91 -6.99
CA ASP A 147 0.91 3.66 -5.54
C ASP A 147 0.53 2.21 -5.15
N SER A 148 0.12 1.38 -6.13
CA SER A 148 -0.21 -0.04 -5.93
C SER A 148 0.89 -0.81 -5.19
N GLY A 149 0.49 -1.64 -4.23
CA GLY A 149 1.43 -2.38 -3.38
C GLY A 149 2.15 -1.54 -2.32
N GLY A 150 1.93 -0.22 -2.28
CA GLY A 150 2.39 0.67 -1.22
C GLY A 150 1.74 0.37 0.15
N PRO A 151 2.31 0.92 1.24
CA PRO A 151 1.84 0.64 2.59
C PRO A 151 0.59 1.46 2.97
N LEU A 152 -0.32 0.81 3.70
CA LEU A 152 -1.37 1.46 4.51
C LEU A 152 -1.03 1.23 5.99
N VAL A 153 -0.74 2.31 6.74
CA VAL A 153 -0.29 2.24 8.14
C VAL A 153 -1.31 2.89 9.06
N ILE A 154 -1.84 2.14 10.03
CA ILE A 154 -2.83 2.64 11.00
C ILE A 154 -2.16 3.54 12.05
N ILE A 155 -2.73 4.73 12.28
CA ILE A 155 -2.29 5.67 13.32
C ILE A 155 -2.97 5.28 14.64
N THR A 156 -2.21 4.83 15.63
CA THR A 156 -2.76 4.53 16.98
C THR A 156 -2.57 5.70 17.93
N LEU A 157 -3.60 6.06 18.70
CA LEU A 157 -3.69 7.32 19.45
C LEU A 157 -2.60 7.59 20.51
N ASN A 158 -1.76 6.60 20.85
CA ASN A 158 -0.62 6.80 21.75
C ASN A 158 0.75 6.45 21.14
N ARG A 159 0.79 5.95 19.89
CA ARG A 159 2.03 5.74 19.12
C ARG A 159 1.75 5.87 17.63
N VAL A 160 2.35 6.87 16.99
CA VAL A 160 2.71 6.72 15.58
C VAL A 160 3.77 5.62 15.53
N VAL A 161 3.48 4.49 14.89
CA VAL A 161 4.50 3.49 14.56
C VAL A 161 5.25 3.96 13.30
N SER A 162 5.91 5.11 13.47
CA SER A 162 6.82 5.80 12.57
C SER A 162 7.30 7.03 13.35
N SER A 163 8.52 6.98 13.87
CA SER A 163 9.15 8.14 14.52
C SER A 163 9.56 9.17 13.47
N GLY A 164 8.87 10.31 13.43
CA GLY A 164 9.18 11.42 12.54
C GLY A 164 8.06 12.47 12.59
N GLU A 165 8.39 13.65 13.12
CA GLU A 165 7.43 14.75 13.28
C GLU A 165 7.14 15.48 11.96
N GLY A 166 5.91 15.98 11.82
CA GLY A 166 5.55 17.05 10.88
C GLY A 166 4.87 16.63 9.58
N CYS A 167 3.60 17.05 9.42
CA CYS A 167 3.09 17.78 8.24
C CYS A 167 1.60 18.12 8.41
N GLU A 168 1.23 19.39 8.13
CA GLU A 168 -0.13 19.92 8.25
C GLU A 168 -1.11 19.47 7.14
N VAL A 169 -2.40 19.76 7.34
CA VAL A 169 -3.57 19.29 6.56
C VAL A 169 -4.40 20.50 6.06
N LYS A 170 -5.17 20.40 4.95
CA LYS A 170 -6.50 21.08 4.72
C LYS A 170 -7.20 20.67 3.37
N PHE A 171 -8.46 21.11 3.16
CA PHE A 171 -9.64 20.46 2.49
C PHE A 171 -9.97 20.90 1.02
N PRO A 172 -11.04 20.44 0.26
CA PRO A 172 -12.16 19.45 0.48
C PRO A 172 -12.52 18.42 -0.67
N GLY A 173 -13.23 17.30 -0.36
CA GLY A 173 -13.94 16.38 -1.33
C GLY A 173 -13.67 14.85 -1.22
N SER A 174 -14.44 13.96 -1.90
CA SER A 174 -14.55 12.52 -1.54
C SER A 174 -14.80 11.47 -2.65
N THR A 175 -13.97 10.41 -2.66
CA THR A 175 -14.15 9.10 -3.35
C THR A 175 -13.59 7.98 -2.42
N PRO A 176 -14.14 6.74 -2.42
CA PRO A 176 -13.55 5.61 -1.70
C PRO A 176 -12.39 4.93 -2.46
N MET A 177 -11.50 4.26 -1.71
CA MET A 177 -10.25 3.64 -2.18
C MET A 177 -10.05 2.25 -1.55
N PHE A 178 -9.35 1.35 -2.25
CA PHE A 178 -9.04 -0.02 -1.79
C PHE A 178 -7.58 -0.19 -1.41
N GLN A 179 -7.32 -0.92 -0.33
CA GLN A 179 -6.04 -1.62 -0.13
C GLN A 179 -6.31 -2.98 0.52
N ILE A 180 -5.87 -4.05 -0.12
CA ILE A 180 -6.15 -5.44 0.29
C ILE A 180 -4.96 -5.98 1.08
N LEU A 181 -5.23 -6.64 2.20
CA LEU A 181 -4.25 -7.37 2.99
C LEU A 181 -5.02 -8.44 3.80
N ARG A 182 -4.52 -9.69 3.91
CA ARG A 182 -3.59 -10.03 5.01
C ARG A 182 -3.40 -11.51 5.44
N GLN A 183 -3.93 -12.53 4.77
CA GLN A 183 -3.95 -13.88 5.37
C GLN A 183 -2.63 -14.69 5.30
N TRP A 184 -1.64 -14.29 4.48
CA TRP A 184 -0.63 -15.24 3.97
C TRP A 184 0.83 -15.09 4.45
N ILE A 185 1.31 -13.88 4.81
CA ILE A 185 2.77 -13.57 4.98
C ILE A 185 3.55 -14.42 6.02
N LYS A 186 2.88 -15.22 6.87
CA LYS A 186 3.52 -15.92 8.00
C LYS A 186 3.86 -17.41 7.79
N ASN A 187 3.59 -17.96 6.60
CA ASN A 187 3.87 -19.35 6.24
C ASN A 187 4.94 -19.44 5.15
#